data_AF-A0A950EXT1-F1
#
_entry.id   AF-A0A950EXT1-F1
#
_cell.length_a   1.000
_cell.length_b   1.000
_cell.length_c   1.000
_cell.angle_alpha   90.00
_cell.angle_beta   90.00
_cell.angle_gamma   90.00
#
_symmetry.space_group_name_H-M   'P 1'
#
loop_
_entity.id
_entity.type
_entity.pdbx_description
1 polymer ?
#
loop_
_entity_poly.entity_id
_entity_poly.type
_entity_poly.pdbx_seq_one_letter_code
_entity_poly.pdbx_strand_id
1 'polypeptide(L)'
;MATAHVVVLLSALLGWSDITIQPSRGDRGFSSFQHSVAGIDRPSERTLETLKRYDLERAYRRQRNVNNVLLSLEKMARKNPDAELVYALAELSWVDGLKQDRWRSAQAIDRFLDAVGYAHDYLFDAELAAGRGPSDPRFRLACEIYNAGLERLIRAAQSKDPIDPQGVIKLKVHGHEQVLQVVLRDSPWTPSDVHKLILASDFEVSGLATSHSQYGLGVPLIGVRITDPKKDERPPQERFYPDEMAFPLTAFLAPNSRLRDSSETVDEARKCTLELKDPVRERAVGQPPNRIALETDLTTPLAYMWSRTDLEKFRWSGLLRPEQGLQRANLLMIRPY
;
A
#
# COMPACT_ATOMS: atom_id res chain seq x y z
N MET A 1 -4.77 -11.42 -56.49
CA MET A 1 -4.91 -12.50 -55.48
C MET A 1 -3.72 -12.55 -54.51
N ALA A 2 -2.47 -12.34 -54.95
CA ALA A 2 -1.30 -12.37 -54.06
C ALA A 2 -1.13 -11.14 -53.13
N THR A 3 -1.69 -9.98 -53.49
CA THR A 3 -1.55 -8.73 -52.72
C THR A 3 -2.43 -8.70 -51.46
N ALA A 4 -3.58 -9.38 -51.46
CA ALA A 4 -4.47 -9.42 -50.30
C ALA A 4 -3.90 -10.23 -49.13
N HIS A 5 -3.14 -11.31 -49.41
CA HIS A 5 -2.54 -12.15 -48.37
C HIS A 5 -1.34 -11.49 -47.68
N VAL A 6 -0.60 -10.64 -48.39
CA VAL A 6 0.56 -9.91 -47.83
C VAL A 6 0.09 -8.79 -46.89
N VAL A 7 -1.03 -8.13 -47.19
CA VAL A 7 -1.60 -7.09 -46.32
C VAL A 7 -2.14 -7.68 -45.01
N VAL A 8 -2.79 -8.86 -45.06
CA VAL A 8 -3.28 -9.56 -43.85
C VAL A 8 -2.12 -10.03 -42.96
N LEU A 9 -1.01 -10.51 -43.54
CA LEU A 9 0.20 -10.90 -42.82
C LEU A 9 0.94 -9.71 -42.18
N LEU A 10 0.98 -8.56 -42.86
CA LEU A 10 1.58 -7.34 -42.31
C LEU A 10 0.72 -6.70 -41.21
N SER A 11 -0.62 -6.77 -41.30
CA SER A 11 -1.50 -6.32 -40.21
C SER A 11 -1.45 -7.22 -38.98
N ALA A 12 -1.06 -8.49 -39.10
CA ALA A 12 -0.90 -9.40 -37.97
C ALA A 12 0.40 -9.17 -37.18
N LEU A 13 1.41 -8.53 -37.79
CA LEU A 13 2.70 -8.23 -37.16
C LEU A 13 2.76 -6.83 -36.52
N LEU A 14 1.79 -5.95 -36.84
CA LEU A 14 1.65 -4.61 -36.25
C LEU A 14 0.65 -4.58 -35.08
N GLY A 15 0.14 -5.75 -34.68
CA GLY A 15 -0.90 -5.89 -33.67
C GLY A 15 -0.36 -6.09 -32.26
N TRP A 16 -0.28 -4.98 -31.53
CA TRP A 16 -0.26 -4.84 -30.06
C TRP A 16 1.10 -5.02 -29.37
N SER A 17 1.48 -3.97 -28.65
CA SER A 17 2.60 -3.97 -27.71
C SER A 17 2.44 -5.12 -26.72
N ASP A 18 3.45 -5.99 -26.63
CA ASP A 18 3.51 -6.98 -25.57
C ASP A 18 3.39 -6.26 -24.23
N ILE A 19 2.36 -6.61 -23.46
CA ILE A 19 2.18 -6.11 -22.11
C ILE A 19 3.29 -6.73 -21.28
N THR A 20 4.22 -5.92 -20.81
CA THR A 20 5.34 -6.39 -20.03
C THR A 20 5.21 -5.91 -18.59
N ILE A 21 5.45 -6.83 -17.67
CA ILE A 21 5.61 -6.54 -16.25
C ILE A 21 7.06 -6.81 -15.89
N GLN A 22 7.74 -5.81 -15.32
CA GLN A 22 9.12 -5.94 -14.90
C GLN A 22 9.20 -5.79 -13.38
N PRO A 23 9.98 -6.63 -12.68
CA PRO A 23 10.26 -6.39 -11.27
C PRO A 23 10.89 -5.00 -11.10
N SER A 24 10.28 -4.19 -10.26
CA SER A 24 10.81 -2.89 -9.87
C SER A 24 11.60 -3.06 -8.57
N ARG A 25 12.58 -2.17 -8.34
CA ARG A 25 13.06 -1.97 -6.97
C ARG A 25 11.98 -1.17 -6.29
N GLY A 26 11.26 -1.80 -5.36
CA GLY A 26 10.05 -1.35 -4.66
C GLY A 26 9.89 0.12 -4.22
N ASP A 27 10.91 0.96 -4.37
CA ASP A 27 10.83 2.43 -4.30
C ASP A 27 10.36 3.08 -5.62
N ARG A 28 10.07 2.30 -6.67
CA ARG A 28 9.79 2.79 -8.04
C ARG A 28 8.41 2.45 -8.59
N GLY A 29 7.65 1.55 -7.96
CA GLY A 29 6.34 1.14 -8.47
C GLY A 29 5.20 2.01 -7.95
N PHE A 30 5.07 3.19 -8.51
CA PHE A 30 3.84 3.85 -8.98
C PHE A 30 4.26 5.23 -9.46
N SER A 31 4.02 5.46 -10.75
CA SER A 31 4.55 6.55 -11.56
C SER A 31 4.52 7.94 -10.90
N SER A 32 5.62 8.67 -11.15
CA SER A 32 5.87 10.12 -11.00
C SER A 32 5.73 10.78 -9.63
N PHE A 33 4.81 10.35 -8.76
CA PHE A 33 4.61 10.97 -7.43
C PHE A 33 5.38 10.30 -6.29
N GLN A 34 5.82 9.03 -6.40
CA GLN A 34 6.77 8.47 -5.42
C GLN A 34 8.11 9.24 -5.39
N HIS A 35 8.41 10.04 -6.43
CA HIS A 35 9.52 11.00 -6.40
C HIS A 35 9.34 12.13 -5.37
N SER A 36 8.12 12.45 -4.90
CA SER A 36 7.92 13.49 -3.87
C SER A 36 8.32 13.00 -2.46
N VAL A 37 8.07 11.73 -2.14
CA VAL A 37 8.51 11.13 -0.86
C VAL A 37 10.04 11.05 -0.80
N ALA A 38 10.71 10.81 -1.94
CA ALA A 38 12.17 10.92 -2.03
C ALA A 38 12.69 12.34 -1.69
N GLY A 39 11.82 13.34 -1.65
CA GLY A 39 12.11 14.72 -1.19
C GLY A 39 11.87 14.98 0.30
N ILE A 40 11.20 14.10 1.05
CA ILE A 40 10.97 14.27 2.50
C ILE A 40 12.08 13.56 3.30
N ASP A 41 13.34 13.81 2.96
CA ASP A 41 14.49 13.30 3.72
C ASP A 41 14.92 14.24 4.86
N ARG A 42 14.27 15.42 4.93
CA ARG A 42 14.49 16.49 5.90
C ARG A 42 13.14 17.09 6.32
N PRO A 43 13.06 17.66 7.53
CA PRO A 43 11.85 18.35 7.96
C PRO A 43 11.58 19.56 7.08
N SER A 44 10.31 19.84 6.81
CA SER A 44 9.87 21.03 6.10
C SER A 44 10.10 22.30 6.91
N GLU A 45 10.13 23.46 6.24
CA GLU A 45 10.27 24.76 6.90
C GLU A 45 9.17 24.98 7.95
N ARG A 46 7.94 24.57 7.66
CA ARG A 46 6.80 24.66 8.60
C ARG A 46 7.00 23.81 9.86
N THR A 47 7.56 22.61 9.72
CA THR A 47 7.91 21.78 10.89
C THR A 47 9.03 22.42 11.70
N LEU A 48 10.02 23.03 11.03
CA LEU A 48 11.07 23.79 11.73
C LEU A 48 10.52 25.03 12.44
N GLU A 49 9.56 25.74 11.86
CA GLU A 49 8.83 26.84 12.52
C GLU A 49 8.03 26.37 13.73
N THR A 50 7.38 25.21 13.63
CA THR A 50 6.70 24.57 14.75
C THR A 50 7.70 24.28 15.88
N LEU A 51 8.83 23.66 15.56
CA LEU A 51 9.90 23.41 16.52
C LEU A 51 10.45 24.71 17.16
N LYS A 52 10.53 25.81 16.40
CA LYS A 52 10.90 27.12 16.94
C LYS A 52 9.86 27.66 17.92
N ARG A 53 8.58 27.58 17.57
CA ARG A 53 7.47 28.06 18.40
C ARG A 53 7.44 27.39 19.78
N TYR A 54 7.83 26.11 19.83
CA TYR A 54 7.90 25.32 21.06
C TYR A 54 9.31 25.26 21.70
N ASP A 55 10.27 26.08 21.24
CA ASP A 55 11.67 26.11 21.71
C ASP A 55 12.41 24.74 21.66
N LEU A 56 12.06 23.90 20.68
CA LEU A 56 12.64 22.57 20.48
C LEU A 56 13.66 22.52 19.33
N GLU A 57 13.79 23.57 18.51
CA GLU A 57 14.70 23.57 17.35
C GLU A 57 16.15 23.28 17.74
N ARG A 58 16.67 23.95 18.79
CA ARG A 58 18.04 23.76 19.26
C ARG A 58 18.27 22.34 19.77
N ALA A 59 17.28 21.75 20.44
CA ALA A 59 17.35 20.38 20.90
C ALA A 59 17.35 19.41 19.71
N TYR A 60 16.49 19.63 18.72
CA TYR A 60 16.39 18.78 17.52
C TYR A 60 17.67 18.77 16.69
N ARG A 61 18.33 19.93 16.53
CA ARG A 61 19.62 20.02 15.82
C ARG A 61 20.70 19.15 16.46
N ARG A 62 20.62 18.88 17.76
CA ARG A 62 21.49 17.93 18.45
C ARG A 62 20.90 16.54 18.29
N GLN A 63 21.37 15.77 17.30
CA GLN A 63 20.82 14.45 16.93
C GLN A 63 20.59 13.49 18.11
N ARG A 64 21.43 13.54 19.16
CA ARG A 64 21.28 12.76 20.39
C ARG A 64 19.94 12.98 21.13
N ASN A 65 19.26 14.09 20.86
CA ASN A 65 18.05 14.51 21.55
C ASN A 65 16.76 14.33 20.74
N VAL A 66 16.80 13.75 19.53
CA VAL A 66 15.60 13.61 18.67
C VAL A 66 14.48 12.86 19.39
N ASN A 67 14.80 11.77 20.10
CA ASN A 67 13.82 11.04 20.90
C ASN A 67 13.16 11.93 21.95
N ASN A 68 13.93 12.74 22.68
CA ASN A 68 13.40 13.65 23.69
C ASN A 68 12.53 14.76 23.07
N VAL A 69 12.87 15.22 21.86
CA VAL A 69 12.06 16.20 21.12
C VAL A 69 10.72 15.61 20.71
N LEU A 70 10.71 14.41 20.13
CA LEU A 70 9.48 13.71 19.76
C LEU A 70 8.59 13.44 20.98
N LEU A 71 9.18 12.95 22.08
CA LEU A 71 8.46 12.75 23.35
C LEU A 71 7.87 14.05 23.91
N SER A 72 8.59 15.17 23.77
CA SER A 72 8.11 16.47 24.25
C SER A 72 6.96 16.98 23.39
N LEU A 73 7.07 16.88 22.06
CA LEU A 73 6.00 17.23 21.11
C LEU A 73 4.74 16.39 21.35
N GLU A 74 4.90 15.08 21.56
CA GLU A 74 3.77 14.19 21.85
C GLU A 74 3.05 14.58 23.15
N LYS A 75 3.80 14.88 24.23
CA LYS A 75 3.21 15.37 25.49
C LYS A 75 2.43 16.67 25.29
N MET A 76 2.94 17.57 24.45
CA MET A 76 2.24 18.82 24.11
C MET A 76 0.96 18.54 23.30
N ALA A 77 1.05 17.68 22.29
CA ALA A 77 -0.08 17.29 21.45
C ALA A 77 -1.17 16.55 22.24
N ARG A 78 -0.81 15.70 23.20
CA ARG A 78 -1.76 15.05 24.13
C ARG A 78 -2.48 16.07 25.03
N LYS A 79 -1.79 17.14 25.44
CA LYS A 79 -2.37 18.16 26.33
C LYS A 79 -3.25 19.15 25.57
N ASN A 80 -2.83 19.56 24.39
CA ASN A 80 -3.55 20.48 23.52
C ASN A 80 -3.35 20.07 22.06
N PRO A 81 -4.22 19.21 21.51
CA PRO A 81 -4.11 18.73 20.14
C PRO A 81 -4.16 19.91 19.16
N ASP A 82 -3.14 19.99 18.31
CA ASP A 82 -3.03 20.99 17.27
C ASP A 82 -2.53 20.36 15.97
N ALA A 83 -3.10 20.78 14.83
CA ALA A 83 -2.81 20.16 13.55
C ALA A 83 -1.37 20.39 13.10
N GLU A 84 -0.74 21.53 13.44
CA GLU A 84 0.68 21.77 13.16
C GLU A 84 1.57 20.84 14.00
N LEU A 85 1.27 20.69 15.29
CA LEU A 85 1.98 19.77 16.18
C LEU A 85 1.91 18.30 15.71
N VAL A 86 0.71 17.81 15.38
CA VAL A 86 0.51 16.40 15.00
C VAL A 86 1.13 16.11 13.63
N TYR A 87 1.03 17.05 12.68
CA TYR A 87 1.77 16.94 11.41
C TYR A 87 3.28 16.91 11.63
N ALA A 88 3.82 17.80 12.48
CA ALA A 88 5.24 17.83 12.79
C ALA A 88 5.72 16.49 13.41
N LEU A 89 4.92 15.86 14.26
CA LEU A 89 5.21 14.53 14.80
C LEU A 89 5.28 13.46 13.71
N ALA A 90 4.36 13.48 12.74
CA ALA A 90 4.37 12.54 11.62
C ALA A 90 5.63 12.71 10.76
N GLU A 91 5.94 13.95 10.36
CA GLU A 91 7.08 14.26 9.49
C GLU A 91 8.42 14.00 10.17
N LEU A 92 8.58 14.39 11.44
CA LEU A 92 9.82 14.15 12.18
C LEU A 92 10.05 12.66 12.44
N SER A 93 8.99 11.89 12.75
CA SER A 93 9.07 10.44 12.90
C SER A 93 9.48 9.77 11.59
N TRP A 94 8.93 10.21 10.45
CA TRP A 94 9.33 9.73 9.13
C TRP A 94 10.81 10.01 8.84
N VAL A 95 11.25 11.25 9.03
CA VAL A 95 12.64 11.66 8.78
C VAL A 95 13.62 10.91 9.70
N ASP A 96 13.27 10.70 10.96
CA ASP A 96 14.08 9.89 11.87
C ASP A 96 14.10 8.41 11.43
N GLY A 97 12.95 7.86 11.04
CA GLY A 97 12.83 6.50 10.49
C GLY A 97 13.75 6.28 9.30
N LEU A 98 13.79 7.21 8.33
CA LEU A 98 14.70 7.15 7.19
C LEU A 98 16.17 7.15 7.62
N LYS A 99 16.54 7.93 8.65
CA LYS A 99 17.91 7.94 9.18
C LYS A 99 18.25 6.61 9.84
N GLN A 100 17.36 6.07 10.68
CA GLN A 100 17.57 4.79 11.37
C GLN A 100 17.65 3.61 10.38
N ASP A 101 16.85 3.65 9.32
CA ASP A 101 16.81 2.62 8.27
C ASP A 101 18.13 2.54 7.49
N ARG A 102 18.77 3.70 7.21
CA ARG A 102 20.12 3.75 6.59
C ARG A 102 21.16 2.97 7.40
N TRP A 103 21.01 2.93 8.71
CA TRP A 103 21.90 2.19 9.62
C TRP A 103 21.38 0.79 9.98
N ARG A 104 20.27 0.34 9.36
CA ARG A 104 19.59 -0.93 9.63
C ARG A 104 19.25 -1.10 11.12
N SER A 105 18.94 0.01 11.78
CA SER A 105 18.56 0.03 13.20
C SER A 105 17.16 -0.54 13.36
N ALA A 106 16.96 -1.38 14.38
CA ALA A 106 15.64 -1.92 14.72
C ALA A 106 14.61 -0.80 15.03
N GLN A 107 15.08 0.38 15.44
CA GLN A 107 14.23 1.54 15.73
C GLN A 107 13.56 2.14 14.47
N ALA A 108 14.01 1.79 13.27
CA ALA A 108 13.40 2.30 12.04
C ALA A 108 11.92 1.92 11.92
N ILE A 109 11.57 0.69 12.32
CA ILE A 109 10.18 0.20 12.28
C ILE A 109 9.30 0.97 13.26
N ASP A 110 9.78 1.21 14.47
CA ASP A 110 9.09 2.01 15.48
C ASP A 110 8.76 3.41 14.94
N ARG A 111 9.74 4.02 14.26
CA ARG A 111 9.60 5.37 13.68
C ARG A 111 8.65 5.42 12.49
N PHE A 112 8.65 4.42 11.63
CA PHE A 112 7.66 4.34 10.55
C PHE A 112 6.26 4.09 11.10
N LEU A 113 6.12 3.30 12.17
CA LEU A 113 4.83 3.11 12.84
C LEU A 113 4.32 4.40 13.48
N ASP A 114 5.19 5.17 14.15
CA ASP A 114 4.86 6.49 14.67
C ASP A 114 4.44 7.45 13.55
N ALA A 115 5.17 7.47 12.43
CA ALA A 115 4.87 8.32 11.28
C ALA A 115 3.48 8.02 10.69
N VAL A 116 3.17 6.74 10.48
CA VAL A 116 1.85 6.29 9.99
C VAL A 116 0.76 6.63 11.01
N GLY A 117 1.02 6.39 12.29
CA GLY A 117 0.11 6.70 13.39
C GLY A 117 -0.27 8.17 13.46
N TYR A 118 0.72 9.06 13.50
CA TYR A 118 0.49 10.50 13.56
C TYR A 118 -0.05 11.09 12.25
N ALA A 119 0.32 10.51 11.10
CA ALA A 119 -0.29 10.91 9.83
C ALA A 119 -1.77 10.53 9.81
N HIS A 120 -2.13 9.34 10.30
CA HIS A 120 -3.52 8.92 10.46
C HIS A 120 -4.30 9.82 11.44
N ASP A 121 -3.73 10.09 12.62
CA ASP A 121 -4.31 11.03 13.60
C ASP A 121 -4.53 12.40 12.94
N TYR A 122 -3.51 12.94 12.26
CA TYR A 122 -3.63 14.18 11.49
C TYR A 122 -4.73 14.09 10.44
N LEU A 123 -4.93 12.99 9.72
CA LEU A 123 -5.90 12.88 8.62
C LEU A 123 -7.35 12.62 9.04
N PHE A 124 -7.58 11.97 10.18
CA PHE A 124 -8.92 11.51 10.57
C PHE A 124 -9.44 12.09 11.88
N ASP A 125 -8.59 12.56 12.78
CA ASP A 125 -9.03 13.11 14.05
C ASP A 125 -9.93 14.33 13.83
N ALA A 126 -11.09 14.35 14.50
CA ALA A 126 -12.11 15.38 14.37
C ALA A 126 -11.72 16.70 15.07
N GLU A 127 -10.94 16.66 16.15
CA GLU A 127 -10.46 17.86 16.85
C GLU A 127 -9.45 18.64 16.01
N LEU A 128 -8.72 17.93 15.14
CA LEU A 128 -7.74 18.53 14.23
C LEU A 128 -8.37 19.08 12.94
N ALA A 129 -9.67 18.87 12.72
CA ALA A 129 -10.34 19.20 11.46
C ALA A 129 -10.25 20.70 11.10
N ALA A 130 -10.31 21.59 12.09
CA ALA A 130 -10.21 23.04 11.87
C ALA A 130 -8.83 23.48 11.32
N GLY A 131 -7.76 22.76 11.71
CA GLY A 131 -6.39 23.03 11.27
C GLY A 131 -5.96 22.29 10.01
N ARG A 132 -6.86 21.48 9.42
CA ARG A 132 -6.60 20.59 8.28
C ARG A 132 -7.51 20.92 7.09
N GLY A 133 -7.17 22.00 6.40
CA GLY A 133 -7.83 22.35 5.14
C GLY A 133 -7.39 21.43 3.98
N PRO A 134 -8.28 21.01 3.07
CA PRO A 134 -7.90 20.22 1.88
C PRO A 134 -6.92 20.94 0.93
N SER A 135 -6.88 22.27 0.97
CA SER A 135 -5.95 23.10 0.22
C SER A 135 -4.59 23.27 0.92
N ASP A 136 -4.44 22.80 2.16
CA ASP A 136 -3.16 22.85 2.86
C ASP A 136 -2.22 21.77 2.31
N PRO A 137 -1.01 22.12 1.83
CA PRO A 137 -0.03 21.14 1.37
C PRO A 137 0.27 20.02 2.37
N ARG A 138 0.16 20.30 3.68
CA ARG A 138 0.34 19.30 4.75
C ARG A 138 -0.63 18.13 4.64
N PHE A 139 -1.84 18.36 4.12
CA PHE A 139 -2.80 17.27 3.89
C PHE A 139 -2.26 16.25 2.91
N ARG A 140 -1.75 16.70 1.76
CA ARG A 140 -1.15 15.81 0.77
C ARG A 140 0.10 15.12 1.31
N LEU A 141 0.99 15.88 1.96
CA LEU A 141 2.22 15.34 2.54
C LEU A 141 1.94 14.30 3.64
N ALA A 142 0.87 14.47 4.43
CA ALA A 142 0.47 13.48 5.41
C ALA A 142 -0.01 12.17 4.75
N CYS A 143 -0.78 12.24 3.65
CA CYS A 143 -1.11 11.05 2.87
C CYS A 143 0.14 10.34 2.33
N GLU A 144 1.12 11.11 1.84
CA GLU A 144 2.39 10.58 1.32
C GLU A 144 3.22 9.89 2.41
N ILE A 145 3.38 10.54 3.59
CA ILE A 145 4.05 9.95 4.76
C ILE A 145 3.35 8.67 5.21
N TYR A 146 2.02 8.68 5.25
CA TYR A 146 1.22 7.53 5.62
C TYR A 146 1.43 6.36 4.65
N ASN A 147 1.27 6.59 3.34
CA ASN A 147 1.41 5.53 2.33
C ASN A 147 2.84 4.95 2.33
N ALA A 148 3.86 5.81 2.33
CA ALA A 148 5.25 5.38 2.31
C ALA A 148 5.69 4.69 3.61
N GLY A 149 5.22 5.19 4.76
CA GLY A 149 5.46 4.55 6.05
C GLY A 149 4.82 3.16 6.12
N LEU A 150 3.57 3.04 5.67
CA LEU A 150 2.84 1.77 5.65
C LEU A 150 3.51 0.76 4.72
N GLU A 151 3.96 1.18 3.55
CA GLU A 151 4.67 0.30 2.62
C GLU A 151 5.94 -0.26 3.25
N ARG A 152 6.73 0.58 3.93
CA ARG A 152 7.94 0.15 4.65
C ARG A 152 7.62 -0.86 5.77
N LEU A 153 6.52 -0.67 6.50
CA LEU A 153 6.05 -1.62 7.51
C LEU A 153 5.67 -2.97 6.87
N ILE A 154 4.95 -2.96 5.75
CA ILE A 154 4.57 -4.17 5.01
C ILE A 154 5.81 -4.90 4.49
N ARG A 155 6.78 -4.19 3.91
CA ARG A 155 8.05 -4.77 3.45
C ARG A 155 8.83 -5.41 4.59
N ALA A 156 8.91 -4.72 5.73
CA ALA A 156 9.58 -5.24 6.92
C ALA A 156 8.91 -6.52 7.46
N ALA A 157 7.58 -6.58 7.44
CA ALA A 157 6.83 -7.79 7.77
C ALA A 157 7.15 -8.95 6.80
N GLN A 158 7.05 -8.69 5.49
CA GLN A 158 7.28 -9.70 4.44
C GLN A 158 8.71 -10.25 4.41
N SER A 159 9.70 -9.46 4.87
CA SER A 159 11.10 -9.87 4.89
C SER A 159 11.41 -11.09 5.78
N LYS A 160 10.55 -11.36 6.77
CA LYS A 160 10.70 -12.50 7.68
C LYS A 160 9.88 -13.69 7.20
N ASP A 161 8.60 -13.44 6.94
CA ASP A 161 7.61 -14.44 6.54
C ASP A 161 6.59 -13.78 5.60
N PRO A 162 6.01 -14.54 4.64
CA PRO A 162 4.86 -14.06 3.89
C PRO A 162 3.73 -13.64 4.84
N ILE A 163 3.06 -12.52 4.54
CA ILE A 163 1.91 -12.07 5.33
C ILE A 163 0.81 -13.12 5.19
N ASP A 164 0.41 -13.71 6.31
CA ASP A 164 -0.77 -14.57 6.40
C ASP A 164 -2.03 -13.69 6.51
N PRO A 165 -2.86 -13.65 5.47
CA PRO A 165 -4.09 -12.85 5.46
C PRO A 165 -5.20 -13.44 6.34
N GLN A 166 -5.05 -14.68 6.83
CA GLN A 166 -5.96 -15.28 7.82
C GLN A 166 -5.62 -14.92 9.26
N GLY A 167 -4.50 -14.20 9.49
CA GLY A 167 -3.93 -14.11 10.82
C GLY A 167 -3.40 -12.72 11.16
N VAL A 168 -2.15 -12.74 11.60
CA VAL A 168 -1.51 -11.62 12.25
C VAL A 168 -0.14 -11.36 11.63
N ILE A 169 0.20 -10.09 11.47
CA ILE A 169 1.54 -9.68 11.09
C ILE A 169 2.36 -9.46 12.36
N LYS A 170 3.53 -10.10 12.43
CA LYS A 170 4.46 -9.95 13.54
C LYS A 170 5.53 -8.91 13.21
N LEU A 171 5.45 -7.76 13.86
CA LEU A 171 6.50 -6.75 13.81
C LEU A 171 7.33 -6.78 15.09
N LYS A 172 8.62 -6.47 15.00
CA LYS A 172 9.41 -6.19 16.20
C LYS A 172 9.35 -4.68 16.43
N VAL A 173 8.58 -4.27 17.43
CA VAL A 173 8.38 -2.87 17.82
C VAL A 173 8.94 -2.66 19.22
N HIS A 174 9.83 -1.69 19.40
CA HIS A 174 10.53 -1.41 20.66
C HIS A 174 11.26 -2.63 21.24
N GLY A 175 11.75 -3.53 20.37
CA GLY A 175 12.39 -4.79 20.77
C GLY A 175 11.43 -5.91 21.20
N HIS A 176 10.12 -5.64 21.25
CA HIS A 176 9.08 -6.62 21.55
C HIS A 176 8.36 -7.07 20.28
N GLU A 177 7.86 -8.30 20.26
CA GLU A 177 7.03 -8.78 19.16
C GLU A 177 5.61 -8.22 19.32
N GLN A 178 5.21 -7.36 18.40
CA GLN A 178 3.88 -6.82 18.31
C GLN A 178 3.10 -7.52 17.20
N VAL A 179 1.88 -7.89 17.53
CA VAL A 179 0.93 -8.59 16.68
C VAL A 179 -0.03 -7.57 16.09
N LEU A 180 0.03 -7.36 14.78
CA LEU A 180 -0.92 -6.56 14.01
C LEU A 180 -2.02 -7.48 13.48
N GLN A 181 -3.27 -7.20 13.80
CA GLN A 181 -4.39 -7.96 13.27
C GLN A 181 -4.58 -7.64 11.79
N VAL A 182 -4.67 -8.65 10.94
CA VAL A 182 -5.05 -8.49 9.53
C VAL A 182 -6.53 -8.81 9.38
N VAL A 183 -7.27 -7.95 8.68
CA VAL A 183 -8.69 -8.17 8.37
C VAL A 183 -8.98 -7.84 6.92
N LEU A 184 -9.63 -8.77 6.22
CA LEU A 184 -10.18 -8.51 4.88
C LEU A 184 -11.59 -7.93 5.05
N ARG A 185 -11.82 -6.72 4.55
CA ARG A 185 -13.10 -5.99 4.65
C ARG A 185 -13.76 -5.90 3.28
N ASP A 186 -15.09 -6.04 3.27
CA ASP A 186 -15.97 -5.74 2.13
C ASP A 186 -15.43 -6.28 0.79
N SER A 187 -15.06 -7.56 0.78
CA SER A 187 -14.49 -8.27 -0.37
C SER A 187 -15.39 -9.44 -0.77
N PRO A 188 -15.49 -9.81 -2.06
CA PRO A 188 -16.11 -11.07 -2.46
C PRO A 188 -15.26 -12.28 -2.06
N TRP A 189 -13.99 -12.07 -1.71
CA TRP A 189 -13.05 -13.09 -1.29
C TRP A 189 -13.04 -13.25 0.22
N THR A 190 -12.76 -14.47 0.67
CA THR A 190 -12.51 -14.77 2.08
C THR A 190 -11.02 -14.63 2.41
N PRO A 191 -10.64 -14.46 3.69
CA PRO A 191 -9.24 -14.48 4.09
C PRO A 191 -8.49 -15.73 3.60
N SER A 192 -9.17 -16.88 3.52
CA SER A 192 -8.62 -18.13 3.01
C SER A 192 -8.39 -18.18 1.51
N ASP A 193 -9.02 -17.30 0.74
CA ASP A 193 -8.78 -17.19 -0.69
C ASP A 193 -7.44 -16.49 -0.99
N VAL A 194 -6.98 -15.63 -0.08
CA VAL A 194 -5.73 -14.89 -0.24
C VAL A 194 -4.58 -15.80 0.21
N HIS A 195 -3.77 -16.29 -0.74
CA HIS A 195 -2.63 -17.17 -0.46
C HIS A 195 -1.31 -16.41 -0.43
N LYS A 196 -1.22 -15.30 -1.17
CA LYS A 196 -0.07 -14.39 -1.15
C LYS A 196 -0.55 -12.96 -1.22
N LEU A 197 0.18 -12.08 -0.56
CA LEU A 197 0.08 -10.63 -0.71
C LEU A 197 1.40 -10.12 -1.25
N ILE A 198 1.35 -9.44 -2.40
CA ILE A 198 2.52 -8.86 -3.05
C ILE A 198 2.30 -7.36 -3.16
N LEU A 199 3.34 -6.56 -2.97
CA LEU A 199 3.23 -5.12 -3.19
C LEU A 199 3.08 -4.86 -4.69
N ALA A 200 2.06 -4.09 -5.08
CA ALA A 200 1.92 -3.68 -6.47
C ALA A 200 3.14 -2.85 -6.91
N SER A 201 3.72 -2.10 -5.95
CA SER A 201 4.93 -1.31 -6.17
C SER A 201 6.19 -2.12 -6.47
N ASP A 202 6.17 -3.45 -6.36
CA ASP A 202 7.27 -4.33 -6.80
C ASP A 202 7.29 -4.57 -8.31
N PHE A 203 6.35 -3.99 -9.05
CA PHE A 203 6.24 -4.17 -10.48
C PHE A 203 6.09 -2.83 -11.22
N GLU A 204 6.65 -2.79 -12.42
CA GLU A 204 6.42 -1.73 -13.40
C GLU A 204 5.71 -2.34 -14.61
N VAL A 205 4.56 -1.78 -14.97
CA VAL A 205 3.72 -2.27 -16.06
C VAL A 205 3.86 -1.35 -17.27
N SER A 206 4.12 -1.92 -18.44
CA SER A 206 4.16 -1.20 -19.71
C SER A 206 3.43 -1.97 -20.82
N GLY A 207 3.14 -1.29 -21.93
CA GLY A 207 2.46 -1.90 -23.08
C GLY A 207 0.93 -1.97 -22.98
N LEU A 208 0.35 -1.46 -21.89
CA LEU A 208 -1.10 -1.28 -21.73
C LEU A 208 -1.55 0.08 -22.28
N ALA A 209 -2.59 0.09 -23.11
CA ALA A 209 -3.14 1.31 -23.69
C ALA A 209 -3.78 2.25 -22.64
N THR A 210 -4.22 1.71 -21.50
CA THR A 210 -4.85 2.47 -20.41
C THR A 210 -4.42 1.89 -19.07
N SER A 211 -4.02 2.77 -18.15
CA SER A 211 -3.84 2.42 -16.74
C SER A 211 -5.09 2.81 -15.96
N HIS A 212 -5.59 1.88 -15.14
CA HIS A 212 -6.71 2.07 -14.22
C HIS A 212 -6.19 2.15 -12.78
N SER A 213 -5.62 3.31 -12.44
CA SER A 213 -5.11 3.61 -11.09
C SER A 213 -5.64 4.95 -10.60
N GLN A 214 -5.81 5.09 -9.29
CA GLN A 214 -6.30 6.30 -8.64
C GLN A 214 -5.49 6.58 -7.38
N TYR A 215 -5.00 7.82 -7.27
CA TYR A 215 -4.31 8.29 -6.07
C TYR A 215 -5.27 8.49 -4.88
N GLY A 216 -4.77 8.21 -3.69
CA GLY A 216 -5.52 8.22 -2.45
C GLY A 216 -4.68 7.80 -1.25
N LEU A 217 -5.34 7.21 -0.27
CA LEU A 217 -4.73 6.74 0.97
C LEU A 217 -4.70 5.20 0.99
N GLY A 218 -3.58 4.63 1.41
CA GLY A 218 -3.34 3.20 1.46
C GLY A 218 -2.23 2.74 0.53
N VAL A 219 -1.85 1.47 0.64
CA VAL A 219 -0.78 0.85 -0.16
C VAL A 219 -1.38 -0.23 -1.05
N PRO A 220 -1.31 -0.11 -2.39
CA PRO A 220 -1.84 -1.11 -3.30
C PRO A 220 -1.08 -2.44 -3.22
N LEU A 221 -1.84 -3.52 -3.20
CA LEU A 221 -1.40 -4.91 -3.08
C LEU A 221 -2.04 -5.76 -4.18
N ILE A 222 -1.31 -6.81 -4.56
CA ILE A 222 -1.78 -7.91 -5.39
C ILE A 222 -2.13 -9.05 -4.43
N GLY A 223 -3.42 -9.35 -4.29
CA GLY A 223 -3.89 -10.58 -3.66
C GLY A 223 -3.79 -11.72 -4.67
N VAL A 224 -3.10 -12.80 -4.31
CA VAL A 224 -2.98 -14.00 -5.15
C VAL A 224 -3.75 -15.14 -4.52
N ARG A 225 -4.68 -15.72 -5.28
CA ARG A 225 -5.38 -16.95 -4.94
C ARG A 225 -4.79 -18.10 -5.74
N ILE A 226 -4.45 -19.19 -5.05
CA ILE A 226 -3.92 -20.41 -5.66
C ILE A 226 -4.90 -21.54 -5.38
N THR A 227 -5.32 -22.25 -6.42
CA THR A 227 -6.15 -23.45 -6.31
C THR A 227 -5.27 -24.66 -6.61
N ASP A 228 -5.24 -25.64 -5.71
CA ASP A 228 -4.49 -26.88 -5.96
C ASP A 228 -5.18 -27.67 -7.09
N PRO A 229 -4.51 -27.89 -8.24
CA PRO A 229 -5.08 -28.64 -9.34
C PRO A 229 -5.31 -30.12 -9.03
N LYS A 230 -4.75 -30.64 -7.92
CA LYS A 230 -4.88 -32.05 -7.49
C LYS A 230 -6.02 -32.29 -6.51
N LYS A 231 -6.70 -31.25 -6.02
CA LYS A 231 -7.94 -31.42 -5.26
C LYS A 231 -9.10 -31.60 -6.23
N ASP A 232 -9.61 -32.83 -6.32
CA ASP A 232 -10.66 -33.24 -7.27
C ASP A 232 -12.02 -32.53 -7.07
N GLU A 233 -12.23 -31.85 -5.94
CA GLU A 233 -13.48 -31.15 -5.64
C GLU A 233 -13.29 -29.63 -5.75
N ARG A 234 -13.37 -29.09 -6.96
CA ARG A 234 -13.68 -27.67 -7.15
C ARG A 234 -15.18 -27.48 -6.99
N PRO A 235 -15.64 -26.51 -6.18
CA PRO A 235 -17.05 -26.11 -6.17
C PRO A 235 -17.51 -25.83 -7.62
N PRO A 236 -18.77 -26.15 -7.99
CA PRO A 236 -19.25 -25.93 -9.35
C PRO A 236 -19.06 -24.49 -9.87
N GLN A 237 -19.04 -23.52 -8.96
CA GLN A 237 -18.85 -22.09 -9.21
C GLN A 237 -17.40 -21.72 -9.58
N GLU A 238 -16.43 -22.54 -9.19
CA GLU A 238 -14.99 -22.29 -9.34
C GLU A 238 -14.35 -23.19 -10.41
N ARG A 239 -15.16 -24.01 -11.08
CA ARG A 239 -14.71 -24.95 -12.13
C ARG A 239 -13.90 -24.27 -13.23
N PHE A 240 -14.24 -23.04 -13.57
CA PHE A 240 -13.61 -22.26 -14.64
C PHE A 240 -12.60 -21.23 -14.13
N TYR A 241 -12.27 -21.26 -12.84
CA TYR A 241 -11.25 -20.36 -12.30
C TYR A 241 -9.86 -20.90 -12.67
N PRO A 242 -8.93 -20.02 -13.08
CA PRO A 242 -7.56 -20.45 -13.30
C PRO A 242 -6.90 -20.88 -11.99
N ASP A 243 -5.87 -21.71 -12.11
CA ASP A 243 -5.13 -22.28 -10.96
C ASP A 243 -4.48 -21.18 -10.11
N GLU A 244 -4.09 -20.07 -10.74
CA GLU A 244 -3.63 -18.86 -10.08
C GLU A 244 -4.47 -17.67 -10.55
N MET A 245 -5.04 -16.93 -9.59
CA MET A 245 -5.77 -15.70 -9.83
C MET A 245 -5.11 -14.56 -9.05
N ALA A 246 -5.07 -13.38 -9.65
CA ALA A 246 -4.67 -12.16 -8.95
C ALA A 246 -5.81 -11.15 -8.95
N PHE A 247 -5.94 -10.40 -7.85
CA PHE A 247 -6.94 -9.36 -7.68
C PHE A 247 -6.38 -8.18 -6.88
N PRO A 248 -6.92 -6.97 -7.11
CA PRO A 248 -6.47 -5.77 -6.43
C PRO A 248 -6.93 -5.77 -4.97
N LEU A 249 -6.04 -5.37 -4.09
CA LEU A 249 -6.33 -5.00 -2.71
C LEU A 249 -5.61 -3.71 -2.37
N THR A 250 -6.09 -2.98 -1.39
CA THR A 250 -5.36 -1.85 -0.80
C THR A 250 -5.22 -2.07 0.70
N ALA A 251 -3.99 -2.04 1.19
CA ALA A 251 -3.70 -2.06 2.62
C ALA A 251 -3.98 -0.68 3.24
N PHE A 252 -4.74 -0.67 4.32
CA PHE A 252 -5.04 0.50 5.13
C PHE A 252 -4.80 0.15 6.60
N LEU A 253 -3.86 0.83 7.26
CA LEU A 253 -3.59 0.64 8.68
C LEU A 253 -4.46 1.59 9.51
N ALA A 254 -5.31 1.01 10.36
CA ALA A 254 -6.11 1.72 11.35
C ALA A 254 -5.43 1.63 12.73
N PRO A 255 -4.60 2.61 13.13
CA PRO A 255 -4.02 2.69 14.46
C PRO A 255 -5.02 3.20 15.51
N ASN A 256 -4.83 2.80 16.77
CA ASN A 256 -5.38 3.55 17.88
C ASN A 256 -4.67 4.91 18.03
N SER A 257 -5.34 5.89 18.64
CA SER A 257 -4.80 7.24 18.79
C SER A 257 -4.08 7.42 20.13
N ARG A 258 -2.75 7.55 20.09
CA ARG A 258 -1.95 7.91 21.27
C ARG A 258 -2.26 9.29 21.84
N LEU A 259 -2.95 10.15 21.09
CA LEU A 259 -3.38 11.46 21.56
C LEU A 259 -4.51 11.38 22.60
N ARG A 260 -5.35 10.33 22.51
CA ARG A 260 -6.60 10.21 23.29
C ARG A 260 -6.54 9.09 24.34
N ASP A 261 -5.72 8.06 24.12
CA ASP A 261 -5.58 6.95 25.07
C ASP A 261 -4.69 7.36 26.27
N SER A 262 -5.35 7.89 27.30
CA SER A 262 -4.71 8.31 28.56
C SER A 262 -4.08 7.17 29.36
N SER A 263 -4.45 5.92 29.10
CA SER A 263 -3.88 4.74 29.76
C SER A 263 -2.62 4.20 29.09
N GLU A 264 -2.30 4.62 27.86
CA GLU A 264 -1.09 4.16 27.18
C GLU A 264 0.10 5.02 27.61
N THR A 265 1.08 4.37 28.24
CA THR A 265 2.40 4.96 28.44
C THR A 265 3.00 5.29 27.06
N VAL A 266 3.80 6.34 26.97
CA VAL A 266 4.42 6.74 25.68
C VAL A 266 5.30 5.62 25.10
N ASP A 267 5.77 4.71 25.95
CA ASP A 267 6.59 3.56 25.57
C ASP A 267 5.77 2.30 25.17
N GLU A 268 4.43 2.33 25.30
CA GLU A 268 3.59 1.22 24.83
C GLU A 268 3.41 1.24 23.31
N ALA A 269 3.52 0.06 22.71
CA ALA A 269 3.42 -0.11 21.26
C ALA A 269 1.99 0.17 20.77
N ARG A 270 1.86 1.03 19.75
CA ARG A 270 0.57 1.48 19.19
C ARG A 270 -0.23 0.31 18.62
N LYS A 271 -1.42 0.02 19.16
CA LYS A 271 -2.29 -1.05 18.64
C LYS A 271 -2.81 -0.66 17.26
N CYS A 272 -2.58 -1.48 16.25
CA CYS A 272 -3.05 -1.20 14.90
C CYS A 272 -3.71 -2.44 14.27
N THR A 273 -4.70 -2.18 13.41
CA THR A 273 -5.35 -3.18 12.57
C THR A 273 -5.01 -2.89 11.11
N LEU A 274 -4.48 -3.87 10.39
CA LEU A 274 -4.28 -3.79 8.95
C LEU A 274 -5.55 -4.27 8.24
N GLU A 275 -6.28 -3.33 7.66
CA GLU A 275 -7.44 -3.60 6.83
C GLU A 275 -7.00 -3.79 5.37
N LEU A 276 -7.37 -4.93 4.79
CA LEU A 276 -7.27 -5.19 3.36
C LEU A 276 -8.61 -4.83 2.74
N LYS A 277 -8.60 -3.80 1.90
CA LYS A 277 -9.78 -3.21 1.23
C LYS A 277 -9.85 -3.69 -0.21
N ASP A 278 -11.02 -4.07 -0.71
CA ASP A 278 -11.25 -4.29 -2.14
C ASP A 278 -11.56 -2.93 -2.82
N PRO A 279 -10.64 -2.36 -3.62
CA PRO A 279 -10.82 -1.04 -4.21
C PRO A 279 -11.92 -1.00 -5.30
N VAL A 280 -12.44 -2.16 -5.73
CA VAL A 280 -13.60 -2.22 -6.61
C VAL A 280 -14.90 -1.98 -5.83
N ARG A 281 -14.95 -2.36 -4.55
CA ARG A 281 -16.12 -2.21 -3.68
C ARG A 281 -16.09 -0.93 -2.84
N GLU A 282 -14.92 -0.56 -2.33
CA GLU A 282 -14.74 0.62 -1.49
C GLU A 282 -13.79 1.61 -2.18
N ARG A 283 -14.25 2.85 -2.38
CA ARG A 283 -13.48 3.90 -3.09
C ARG A 283 -12.92 4.97 -2.16
N ALA A 284 -13.22 4.89 -0.87
CA ALA A 284 -12.79 5.87 0.12
C ALA A 284 -12.76 5.27 1.52
N VAL A 285 -11.80 5.69 2.33
CA VAL A 285 -11.62 5.33 3.74
C VAL A 285 -11.99 6.48 4.67
N GLY A 286 -12.20 6.16 5.95
CA GLY A 286 -12.69 7.09 6.96
C GLY A 286 -14.21 7.19 7.00
N GLN A 287 -14.71 8.01 7.92
CA GLN A 287 -16.14 8.23 8.13
C GLN A 287 -16.51 9.68 7.75
N PRO A 288 -17.74 9.94 7.28
CA PRO A 288 -18.20 11.31 7.09
C PRO A 288 -17.99 12.17 8.36
N PRO A 289 -17.54 13.43 8.23
CA PRO A 289 -17.26 14.17 7.00
C PRO A 289 -15.85 13.92 6.41
N ASN A 290 -14.96 13.24 7.13
CA ASN A 290 -13.55 13.04 6.77
C ASN A 290 -13.36 11.74 5.96
N ARG A 291 -13.82 11.75 4.71
CA ARG A 291 -13.58 10.65 3.76
C ARG A 291 -12.44 11.01 2.82
N ILE A 292 -11.50 10.09 2.67
CA ILE A 292 -10.34 10.24 1.77
C ILE A 292 -10.44 9.15 0.71
N ALA A 293 -10.19 9.49 -0.55
CA ALA A 293 -10.12 8.51 -1.62
C ALA A 293 -9.15 7.37 -1.26
N LEU A 294 -9.54 6.13 -1.54
CA LEU A 294 -8.67 4.96 -1.35
C LEU A 294 -7.69 4.88 -2.53
N GLU A 295 -6.40 4.68 -2.24
CA GLU A 295 -5.40 4.41 -3.29
C GLU A 295 -5.81 3.13 -4.03
N THR A 296 -5.89 3.18 -5.35
CA THR A 296 -6.39 2.07 -6.17
C THR A 296 -5.43 1.75 -7.29
N ASP A 297 -5.12 0.48 -7.45
CA ASP A 297 -4.43 -0.05 -8.62
C ASP A 297 -5.12 -1.31 -9.13
N LEU A 298 -5.76 -1.20 -10.28
CA LEU A 298 -6.40 -2.31 -10.98
C LEU A 298 -5.51 -2.86 -12.12
N THR A 299 -4.50 -2.10 -12.51
CA THR A 299 -3.62 -2.38 -13.65
C THR A 299 -2.59 -3.45 -13.30
N THR A 300 -1.89 -3.31 -12.18
CA THR A 300 -0.77 -4.21 -11.84
C THR A 300 -1.21 -5.62 -11.50
N PRO A 301 -2.28 -5.85 -10.70
CA PRO A 301 -2.79 -7.21 -10.49
C PRO A 301 -3.20 -7.91 -11.79
N LEU A 302 -3.80 -7.16 -12.72
CA LEU A 302 -4.19 -7.68 -14.04
C LEU A 302 -2.98 -8.05 -14.88
N ALA A 303 -1.99 -7.16 -14.98
CA ALA A 303 -0.74 -7.41 -15.70
C ALA A 303 0.05 -8.58 -15.09
N TYR A 304 0.07 -8.67 -13.76
CA TYR A 304 0.68 -9.79 -13.03
C TYR A 304 0.04 -11.12 -13.43
N MET A 305 -1.29 -11.20 -13.41
CA MET A 305 -2.02 -12.41 -13.80
C MET A 305 -1.75 -12.80 -15.26
N TRP A 306 -1.71 -11.83 -16.17
CA TRP A 306 -1.40 -12.08 -17.58
C TRP A 306 0.02 -12.58 -17.78
N SER A 307 1.01 -12.05 -17.04
CA SER A 307 2.39 -12.55 -17.13
C SER A 307 2.56 -14.00 -16.67
N ARG A 308 1.66 -14.47 -15.80
CA ARG A 308 1.62 -15.85 -15.28
C ARG A 308 0.83 -16.79 -16.18
N THR A 309 -0.04 -16.22 -17.02
CA THR A 309 -0.81 -16.97 -18.01
C THR A 309 0.00 -17.07 -19.29
N ASP A 310 0.19 -18.26 -19.84
CA ASP A 310 0.99 -18.50 -21.05
C ASP A 310 0.22 -18.07 -22.33
N LEU A 311 -0.20 -16.79 -22.40
CA LEU A 311 -1.10 -16.24 -23.42
C LEU A 311 -0.59 -16.49 -24.84
N GLU A 312 0.72 -16.40 -25.07
CA GLU A 312 1.36 -16.66 -26.36
C GLU A 312 1.18 -18.09 -26.86
N LYS A 313 1.27 -19.10 -26.00
CA LYS A 313 0.96 -20.49 -26.39
C LYS A 313 -0.52 -20.66 -26.75
N PHE A 314 -1.40 -19.86 -26.17
CA PHE A 314 -2.85 -19.93 -26.42
C PHE A 314 -3.31 -19.19 -27.68
N ARG A 315 -2.57 -18.16 -28.14
CA ARG A 315 -2.90 -17.37 -29.35
C ARG A 315 -3.08 -18.24 -30.60
N TRP A 316 -2.13 -19.14 -30.85
CA TRP A 316 -2.14 -19.97 -32.06
C TRP A 316 -2.90 -21.29 -31.88
N SER A 317 -2.82 -21.90 -30.70
CA SER A 317 -3.50 -23.17 -30.42
C SER A 317 -5.02 -23.00 -30.32
N GLY A 318 -5.50 -21.89 -29.73
CA GLY A 318 -6.93 -21.58 -29.64
C GLY A 318 -7.58 -21.22 -30.98
N LEU A 319 -6.82 -20.62 -31.91
CA LEU A 319 -7.29 -20.27 -33.26
C LEU A 319 -7.42 -21.52 -34.16
N LEU A 320 -6.48 -22.47 -34.05
CA LEU A 320 -6.39 -23.63 -34.94
C LEU A 320 -7.14 -24.86 -34.42
N ARG A 321 -7.31 -25.00 -33.10
CA ARG A 321 -7.98 -26.14 -32.46
C ARG A 321 -8.84 -25.68 -31.28
N PRO A 322 -9.99 -25.04 -31.54
CA PRO A 322 -10.85 -24.47 -30.50
C PRO A 322 -11.34 -25.52 -29.48
N GLU A 323 -11.50 -26.78 -29.91
CA GLU A 323 -11.87 -27.91 -29.06
C GLU A 323 -10.80 -28.33 -28.02
N GLN A 324 -9.52 -28.06 -28.28
CA GLN A 324 -8.43 -28.36 -27.33
C GLN A 324 -8.28 -27.27 -26.26
N GLY A 325 -8.78 -26.05 -26.51
CA GLY A 325 -8.80 -24.94 -25.56
C GLY A 325 -9.96 -25.00 -24.55
N LEU A 326 -11.03 -25.76 -24.84
CA LEU A 326 -12.25 -25.83 -24.02
C LEU A 326 -12.04 -26.44 -22.62
N GLN A 327 -11.10 -27.39 -22.47
CA GLN A 327 -10.75 -27.95 -21.15
C GLN A 327 -9.93 -26.99 -20.28
N ARG A 328 -9.45 -25.87 -20.85
CA ARG A 328 -8.64 -24.84 -20.20
C ARG A 328 -9.20 -23.43 -20.43
N ALA A 329 -10.48 -23.35 -20.78
CA ALA A 329 -11.24 -22.11 -20.91
C ALA A 329 -11.48 -21.54 -19.51
N ASN A 330 -10.42 -21.04 -18.90
CA ASN A 330 -10.49 -20.34 -17.63
C ASN A 330 -11.02 -18.94 -17.90
N LEU A 331 -11.90 -18.46 -17.03
CA LEU A 331 -12.27 -17.04 -17.02
C LEU A 331 -11.03 -16.24 -16.65
N LEU A 332 -10.32 -15.73 -17.66
CA LEU A 332 -9.20 -14.80 -17.48
C LEU A 332 -9.69 -13.43 -16.97
N MET A 333 -11.00 -13.17 -17.02
CA MET A 333 -11.63 -11.96 -16.48
C MET A 333 -12.91 -12.35 -15.76
N ILE A 334 -12.86 -12.33 -14.43
CA ILE A 334 -14.01 -12.63 -13.56
C ILE A 334 -14.73 -11.33 -13.13
N ARG A 335 -14.12 -10.16 -13.35
CA ARG A 335 -14.71 -8.85 -13.03
C ARG A 335 -14.28 -7.77 -14.04
N PRO A 336 -15.18 -6.85 -14.43
CA PRO A 336 -14.77 -5.63 -15.12
C PRO A 336 -13.98 -4.75 -14.13
N TYR A 337 -12.85 -4.22 -14.60
CA TYR A 337 -11.96 -3.32 -13.87
C TYR A 337 -12.28 -1.86 -14.19
#